data_AF-V4PVD9-F1
#
_entry.id   AF-V4PVD9-F1
#
_cell.length_a   1.000
_cell.length_b   1.000
_cell.length_c   1.000
_cell.angle_alpha   90.00
_cell.angle_beta   90.00
_cell.angle_gamma   90.00
#
_symmetry.space_group_name_H-M   'P 1'
#
loop_
_entity.id
_entity.type
_entity.pdbx_description
1 polymer ?
#
loop_
_entity_poly.entity_id
_entity_poly.type
_entity_poly.pdbx_seq_one_letter_code
_entity_poly.pdbx_strand_id
1 'polypeptide(L)'
;MNVPLWPLAGLFLAISVSAHAADAAAVYSKGGANTAAMACATCHGAEGEGMAAAGFPRLAGLSANYMRKQLADFASGARANPIMQPIAAALSREEAEAVSTMLADKPQPQVERIDRTALVDGPGETLALRGAWERNIPECVACHGPAERASATPSHRWPGSRHSTCRLS
;
A
#
# COMPACT_ATOMS: atom_id res chain seq x y z
N MET A 1 -0.95 76.26 2.02
CA MET A 1 -0.70 75.27 3.10
C MET A 1 -1.76 74.18 2.98
N ASN A 2 -1.43 73.05 2.35
CA ASN A 2 -2.19 71.80 2.48
C ASN A 2 -1.41 70.68 1.78
N VAL A 3 -0.86 69.75 2.55
CA VAL A 3 -0.20 68.54 2.05
C VAL A 3 -1.15 67.39 2.37
N PRO A 4 -1.63 66.59 1.39
CA PRO A 4 -2.52 65.48 1.67
C PRO A 4 -1.71 64.30 2.23
N LEU A 5 -2.12 63.87 3.42
CA LEU A 5 -1.60 62.70 4.13
C LEU A 5 -2.31 61.45 3.60
N TRP A 6 -1.66 60.68 2.72
CA TRP A 6 -2.12 59.35 2.36
C TRP A 6 -1.52 58.31 3.31
N PRO A 7 -2.32 57.41 3.91
CA PRO A 7 -1.80 56.38 4.79
C PRO A 7 -1.10 55.31 3.95
N LEU A 8 0.11 54.96 4.36
CA LEU A 8 0.83 53.78 3.90
C LEU A 8 0.06 52.54 4.39
N ALA A 9 -0.95 52.12 3.63
CA ALA A 9 -1.57 50.81 3.80
C ALA A 9 -0.53 49.77 3.35
N GLY A 10 0.13 49.17 4.34
CA GLY A 10 1.17 48.18 4.16
C GLY A 10 0.69 47.00 3.33
N LEU A 11 1.38 46.77 2.21
CA LEU A 11 1.29 45.56 1.43
C LEU A 11 1.93 44.41 2.24
N PHE A 12 1.11 43.74 3.07
CA PHE A 12 1.48 42.46 3.67
C PHE A 12 1.55 41.42 2.55
N LEU A 13 2.76 41.23 2.00
CA LEU A 13 3.07 40.18 1.05
C LEU A 13 2.96 38.83 1.79
N ALA A 14 1.83 38.15 1.64
CA ALA A 14 1.64 36.81 2.18
C ALA A 14 2.52 35.81 1.42
N ILE A 15 3.69 35.51 1.97
CA ILE A 15 4.58 34.45 1.47
C ILE A 15 3.88 33.12 1.76
N SER A 16 3.24 32.55 0.74
CA SER A 16 2.69 31.21 0.81
C SER A 16 3.85 30.22 0.84
N VAL A 17 4.12 29.65 2.02
CA VAL A 17 5.05 28.52 2.14
C VAL A 17 4.36 27.30 1.56
N SER A 18 4.63 27.00 0.30
CA SER A 18 4.24 25.73 -0.31
C SER A 18 5.06 24.61 0.34
N ALA A 19 4.39 23.74 1.09
CA ALA A 19 4.98 22.48 1.50
C ALA A 19 5.39 21.71 0.24
N HIS A 20 6.69 21.52 0.03
CA HIS A 20 7.20 20.68 -1.05
C HIS A 20 6.84 19.23 -0.71
N ALA A 21 5.85 18.67 -1.41
CA ALA A 21 5.61 17.23 -1.38
C ALA A 21 6.87 16.51 -1.86
N ALA A 22 7.28 15.45 -1.16
CA ALA A 22 8.42 14.64 -1.58
C ALA A 22 8.15 14.07 -2.98
N ASP A 23 9.14 14.18 -3.89
CA ASP A 23 9.05 13.59 -5.22
C ASP A 23 9.13 12.07 -5.09
N ALA A 24 7.96 11.40 -5.13
CA ALA A 24 7.84 9.97 -4.98
C ALA A 24 8.69 9.19 -5.99
N ALA A 25 8.77 9.67 -7.24
CA ALA A 25 9.52 9.00 -8.29
C ALA A 25 11.02 9.09 -8.04
N ALA A 26 11.50 10.25 -7.56
CA ALA A 26 12.88 10.40 -7.13
C ALA A 26 13.18 9.50 -5.91
N VAL A 27 12.34 9.50 -4.87
CA VAL A 27 12.52 8.64 -3.69
C VAL A 27 12.63 7.17 -4.10
N TYR A 28 11.75 6.71 -5.00
CA TYR A 28 11.73 5.33 -5.44
C TYR A 28 12.97 4.93 -6.26
N SER A 29 13.38 5.78 -7.21
CA SER A 29 14.43 5.46 -8.18
C SER A 29 15.84 5.84 -7.71
N LYS A 30 15.98 6.80 -6.80
CA LYS A 30 17.27 7.37 -6.36
C LYS A 30 17.50 7.25 -4.85
N GLY A 31 16.46 6.96 -4.08
CA GLY A 31 16.51 6.96 -2.62
C GLY A 31 16.01 8.27 -2.02
N GLY A 32 15.81 8.27 -0.71
CA GLY A 32 15.37 9.43 0.05
C GLY A 32 16.45 10.48 0.25
N ALA A 33 16.07 11.60 0.85
CA ALA A 33 16.96 12.69 1.21
C ALA A 33 18.08 12.25 2.17
N ASN A 34 17.80 11.27 3.03
CA ASN A 34 18.82 10.56 3.79
C ASN A 34 19.43 9.44 2.94
N THR A 35 20.75 9.44 2.76
CA THR A 35 21.46 8.47 1.92
C THR A 35 21.35 7.02 2.41
N ALA A 36 20.98 6.79 3.68
CA ALA A 36 20.66 5.46 4.19
C ALA A 36 19.32 4.92 3.64
N ALA A 37 18.41 5.79 3.20
CA ALA A 37 17.19 5.41 2.49
C ALA A 37 17.50 5.13 1.01
N MET A 38 18.14 3.99 0.74
CA MET A 38 18.52 3.58 -0.62
C MET A 38 17.31 3.48 -1.57
N ALA A 39 17.59 3.59 -2.87
CA ALA A 39 16.58 3.44 -3.92
C ALA A 39 15.82 2.11 -3.80
N CYS A 40 14.49 2.20 -3.75
CA CYS A 40 13.61 1.03 -3.64
C CYS A 40 13.74 0.12 -4.87
N ALA A 41 13.91 0.73 -6.05
CA ALA A 41 13.95 0.04 -7.33
C ALA A 41 15.09 -0.99 -7.44
N THR A 42 16.17 -0.82 -6.68
CA THR A 42 17.34 -1.72 -6.67
C THR A 42 16.96 -3.15 -6.28
N CYS A 43 15.95 -3.33 -5.42
CA CYS A 43 15.51 -4.65 -4.96
C CYS A 43 14.07 -4.96 -5.39
N HIS A 44 13.21 -3.95 -5.47
CA HIS A 44 11.79 -4.14 -5.76
C HIS A 44 11.42 -4.05 -7.25
N GLY A 45 12.41 -3.92 -8.14
CA GLY A 45 12.21 -3.78 -9.58
C GLY A 45 11.98 -2.32 -10.00
N ALA A 46 12.09 -2.03 -11.29
CA ALA A 46 11.99 -0.65 -11.77
C ALA A 46 10.58 -0.06 -11.59
N GLU A 47 9.57 -0.92 -11.64
CA GLU A 47 8.16 -0.58 -11.53
C GLU A 47 7.52 -1.16 -10.25
N GLY A 48 8.30 -1.68 -9.31
CA GLY A 48 7.76 -2.32 -8.11
C GLY A 48 7.22 -3.72 -8.35
N GLU A 49 7.59 -4.36 -9.45
CA GLU A 49 7.20 -5.72 -9.83
C GLU A 49 7.75 -6.81 -8.91
N GLY A 50 8.79 -6.50 -8.14
CA GLY A 50 9.48 -7.43 -7.25
C GLY A 50 10.43 -8.38 -7.98
N MET A 51 11.20 -9.15 -7.20
CA MET A 51 12.13 -10.15 -7.71
C MET A 51 11.94 -11.45 -6.91
N ALA A 52 10.99 -12.28 -7.36
CA ALA A 52 10.57 -13.48 -6.62
C ALA A 52 11.73 -14.44 -6.34
N ALA A 53 12.63 -14.65 -7.31
CA ALA A 53 13.80 -15.52 -7.16
C ALA A 53 14.78 -15.05 -6.06
N ALA A 54 14.80 -13.74 -5.77
CA ALA A 54 15.64 -13.14 -4.74
C ALA A 54 14.86 -12.88 -3.42
N GLY A 55 13.58 -13.22 -3.36
CA GLY A 55 12.73 -12.99 -2.18
C GLY A 55 12.28 -11.54 -2.00
N PHE A 56 12.45 -10.67 -3.00
CA PHE A 56 11.97 -9.29 -2.92
C PHE A 56 10.52 -9.20 -3.39
N PRO A 57 9.58 -8.78 -2.52
CA PRO A 57 8.17 -8.78 -2.86
C PRO A 57 7.82 -7.67 -3.85
N ARG A 58 6.74 -7.92 -4.60
CA ARG A 58 6.06 -6.91 -5.41
C ARG A 58 5.47 -5.82 -4.52
N LEU A 59 5.68 -4.56 -4.89
CA LEU A 59 5.06 -3.39 -4.26
C LEU A 59 3.97 -2.75 -5.12
N ALA A 60 4.08 -2.89 -6.45
CA ALA A 60 3.12 -2.34 -7.41
C ALA A 60 1.69 -2.80 -7.12
N GLY A 61 0.81 -1.82 -6.94
CA GLY A 61 -0.61 -2.00 -6.67
C GLY A 61 -0.92 -2.51 -5.26
N LEU A 62 0.03 -2.53 -4.32
CA LEU A 62 -0.32 -2.74 -2.91
C LEU A 62 -1.04 -1.49 -2.36
N SER A 63 -1.86 -1.63 -1.32
CA SER A 63 -2.54 -0.45 -0.77
C SER A 63 -1.53 0.50 -0.09
N ALA A 64 -1.72 1.81 -0.29
CA ALA A 64 -0.86 2.81 0.32
C ALA A 64 -0.82 2.67 1.85
N ASN A 65 -1.98 2.44 2.48
CA ASN A 65 -2.06 2.21 3.93
C ASN A 65 -1.23 1.00 4.38
N TYR A 66 -1.32 -0.12 3.67
CA TYR A 66 -0.51 -1.29 3.97
C TYR A 66 0.98 -0.97 3.88
N MET A 67 1.44 -0.34 2.79
CA MET A 67 2.86 -0.02 2.61
C MET A 67 3.37 0.93 3.68
N ARG A 68 2.65 2.02 3.99
CA ARG A 68 3.04 2.92 5.09
C ARG A 68 3.14 2.19 6.42
N LYS A 69 2.17 1.31 6.71
CA LYS A 69 2.22 0.50 7.94
C LYS A 69 3.44 -0.41 7.95
N GLN A 70 3.76 -1.09 6.85
CA GLN A 70 4.95 -1.93 6.79
C GLN A 70 6.24 -1.12 6.97
N LEU A 71 6.36 0.05 6.34
CA LEU A 71 7.51 0.94 6.51
C LEU A 71 7.65 1.41 7.97
N ALA A 72 6.55 1.80 8.62
CA ALA A 72 6.54 2.17 10.03
C ALA A 72 6.91 1.00 10.96
N ASP A 73 6.40 -0.21 10.66
CA ASP A 73 6.72 -1.40 11.44
C ASP A 73 8.20 -1.80 11.30
N PHE A 74 8.79 -1.64 10.10
CA PHE A 74 10.23 -1.83 9.91
C PHE A 74 11.05 -0.77 10.64
N ALA A 75 10.71 0.51 10.48
CA ALA A 75 11.42 1.62 11.12
C ALA A 75 11.43 1.51 12.66
N SER A 76 10.32 1.06 13.24
CA SER A 76 10.19 0.85 14.70
C SER A 76 10.75 -0.49 15.18
N GLY A 77 11.04 -1.43 14.28
CA GLY A 77 11.43 -2.80 14.61
C GLY A 77 10.29 -3.73 15.02
N ALA A 78 9.03 -3.27 15.01
CA ALA A 78 7.86 -4.13 15.18
C ALA A 78 7.78 -5.24 14.12
N ARG A 79 8.35 -4.98 12.93
CA ARG A 79 8.66 -6.00 11.92
C ARG A 79 10.17 -6.07 11.74
N ALA A 80 10.75 -7.23 12.07
CA ALA A 80 12.18 -7.46 11.92
C ALA A 80 12.54 -7.82 10.47
N ASN A 81 13.48 -7.09 9.88
CA ASN A 81 14.13 -7.43 8.62
C ASN A 81 15.44 -6.63 8.49
N PRO A 82 16.60 -7.29 8.45
CA PRO A 82 17.90 -6.61 8.50
C PRO A 82 18.18 -5.72 7.28
N ILE A 83 17.48 -5.93 6.16
CA ILE A 83 17.63 -5.15 4.94
C ILE A 83 16.72 -3.91 5.00
N MET A 84 15.44 -4.11 5.29
CA MET A 84 14.44 -3.03 5.23
C MET A 84 14.43 -2.11 6.44
N GLN A 85 14.83 -2.58 7.63
CA GLN A 85 14.87 -1.76 8.83
C GLN A 85 15.70 -0.46 8.67
N PRO A 86 16.99 -0.49 8.26
CA PRO A 86 17.78 0.74 8.13
C PRO A 86 17.24 1.66 7.03
N ILE A 87 16.72 1.11 5.93
CA ILE A 87 16.14 1.88 4.83
C ILE A 87 14.87 2.61 5.31
N ALA A 88 13.96 1.88 5.97
CA ALA A 88 12.71 2.44 6.46
C ALA A 88 12.92 3.46 7.58
N ALA A 89 13.89 3.22 8.47
CA ALA A 89 14.24 4.17 9.54
C ALA A 89 14.86 5.48 9.01
N ALA A 90 15.43 5.46 7.80
CA ALA A 90 16.02 6.63 7.17
C ALA A 90 15.02 7.50 6.39
N LEU A 91 13.83 6.97 6.06
CA LEU A 91 12.79 7.71 5.35
C LEU A 91 12.11 8.73 6.27
N SER A 92 11.84 9.92 5.75
CA SER A 92 10.84 10.81 6.36
C SER A 92 9.43 10.26 6.18
N ARG A 93 8.50 10.73 7.01
CA ARG A 93 7.08 10.35 6.91
C ARG A 93 6.51 10.77 5.57
N GLU A 94 6.91 11.94 5.08
CA GLU A 94 6.45 12.53 3.82
C GLU A 94 6.95 11.71 2.61
N GLU A 95 8.19 11.22 2.64
CA GLU A 95 8.71 10.30 1.61
C GLU A 95 8.01 8.93 1.64
N ALA A 96 7.79 8.38 2.84
CA ALA A 96 7.07 7.12 3.01
C ALA A 96 5.62 7.21 2.52
N GLU A 97 4.94 8.34 2.75
CA GLU A 97 3.61 8.62 2.20
C GLU A 97 3.64 8.71 0.68
N ALA A 98 4.58 9.50 0.13
CA ALA A 98 4.67 9.78 -1.29
C ALA A 98 4.92 8.49 -2.09
N VAL A 99 5.90 7.67 -1.67
CA VAL A 99 6.22 6.42 -2.36
C VAL A 99 5.11 5.38 -2.21
N SER A 100 4.45 5.30 -1.04
CA SER A 100 3.34 4.37 -0.82
C SER A 100 2.13 4.73 -1.67
N THR A 101 1.82 6.03 -1.81
CA THR A 101 0.70 6.47 -2.65
C THR A 101 0.97 6.17 -4.12
N MET A 102 2.15 6.55 -4.62
CA MET A 102 2.53 6.33 -6.02
C MET A 102 2.57 4.83 -6.39
N LEU A 103 3.08 3.96 -5.52
CA LEU A 103 3.09 2.52 -5.78
C LEU A 103 1.71 1.89 -5.75
N ALA A 104 0.78 2.45 -4.97
CA ALA A 104 -0.59 1.97 -4.90
C ALA A 104 -1.39 2.21 -6.19
N ASP A 105 -1.04 3.27 -6.91
CA ASP A 105 -1.64 3.61 -8.21
C ASP A 105 -1.09 2.77 -9.37
N LYS A 106 -0.01 2.01 -9.15
CA LYS A 106 0.52 1.11 -10.17
C LYS A 106 -0.43 -0.08 -10.43
N PRO A 107 -0.44 -0.63 -11.66
CA PRO A 107 -1.30 -1.76 -12.01
C PRO A 107 -1.10 -2.96 -11.08
N GLN A 108 -2.20 -3.55 -10.64
CA GLN A 108 -2.19 -4.85 -9.99
C GLN A 108 -2.09 -5.96 -11.05
N PRO A 109 -1.40 -7.07 -10.77
CA PRO A 109 -1.44 -8.24 -11.62
C PRO A 109 -2.88 -8.69 -11.79
N GLN A 110 -3.25 -8.96 -13.03
CA GLN A 110 -4.51 -9.58 -13.34
C GLN A 110 -4.42 -11.04 -12.89
N VAL A 111 -5.03 -11.35 -11.75
CA VAL A 111 -5.20 -12.73 -11.30
C VAL A 111 -6.56 -13.18 -11.82
N GLU A 112 -6.61 -14.34 -12.46
CA GLU A 112 -7.88 -14.89 -12.91
C GLU A 112 -8.83 -15.05 -11.72
N ARG A 113 -10.03 -14.52 -11.86
CA ARG A 113 -11.04 -14.58 -10.80
C ARG A 113 -11.60 -15.98 -10.76
N ILE A 114 -11.22 -16.74 -9.73
CA ILE A 114 -11.79 -18.05 -9.47
C ILE A 114 -13.14 -17.87 -8.78
N ASP A 115 -14.20 -18.42 -9.39
CA ASP A 115 -15.54 -18.44 -8.79
C ASP A 115 -15.62 -19.50 -7.69
N ARG A 116 -16.51 -19.28 -6.71
CA ARG A 116 -16.78 -20.23 -5.63
C ARG A 116 -17.30 -21.58 -6.11
N THR A 117 -17.81 -21.66 -7.34
CA THR A 117 -18.26 -22.92 -7.96
C THR A 117 -17.16 -23.67 -8.68
N ALA A 118 -15.97 -23.07 -8.85
CA ALA A 118 -14.85 -23.71 -9.52
C ALA A 118 -14.46 -25.01 -8.82
N LEU A 119 -14.15 -26.01 -9.65
CA LEU A 119 -13.50 -27.24 -9.20
C LEU A 119 -12.10 -26.87 -8.75
N VAL A 120 -11.79 -27.17 -7.49
CA VAL A 120 -10.47 -26.91 -6.90
C VAL A 120 -9.54 -28.07 -7.20
N ASP A 121 -8.31 -27.80 -7.64
CA ASP A 121 -7.31 -28.83 -7.88
C ASP A 121 -6.10 -28.65 -6.94
N GLY A 122 -5.71 -29.77 -6.31
CA GLY A 122 -4.58 -29.80 -5.40
C GLY A 122 -4.79 -29.17 -4.02
N PRO A 123 -3.81 -29.37 -3.12
CA PRO A 123 -3.93 -28.99 -1.70
C PRO A 123 -3.86 -27.48 -1.47
N GLY A 124 -3.09 -26.74 -2.27
CA GLY A 124 -2.94 -25.29 -2.10
C GLY A 124 -4.21 -24.52 -2.45
N GLU A 125 -4.84 -24.87 -3.57
CA GLU A 125 -6.11 -24.27 -4.00
C GLU A 125 -7.24 -24.63 -3.04
N THR A 126 -7.30 -25.88 -2.58
CA THR A 126 -8.26 -26.31 -1.56
C THR A 126 -8.14 -25.48 -0.29
N LEU A 127 -6.93 -25.31 0.24
CA LEU A 127 -6.71 -24.47 1.43
C LEU A 127 -7.11 -23.01 1.18
N ALA A 128 -6.76 -22.45 0.02
CA ALA A 128 -7.06 -21.05 -0.29
C ALA A 128 -8.57 -20.77 -0.39
N LEU A 129 -9.32 -21.66 -1.04
CA LEU A 129 -10.72 -21.46 -1.40
C LEU A 129 -11.72 -22.09 -0.43
N ARG A 130 -11.31 -23.15 0.29
CA ARG A 130 -12.18 -23.94 1.18
C ARG A 130 -11.67 -24.00 2.63
N GLY A 131 -10.40 -23.68 2.85
CA GLY A 131 -9.76 -23.89 4.14
C GLY A 131 -9.52 -25.38 4.44
N ALA A 132 -9.14 -25.65 5.68
CA ALA A 132 -8.99 -26.97 6.28
C ALA A 132 -9.63 -26.91 7.67
N TRP A 133 -10.96 -26.98 7.71
CA TRP A 133 -11.76 -26.82 8.92
C TRP A 133 -11.52 -27.93 9.95
N GLU A 134 -11.17 -29.12 9.49
CA GLU A 134 -10.70 -30.22 10.33
C GLU A 134 -9.41 -29.89 11.09
N ARG A 135 -8.67 -28.87 10.62
CA ARG A 135 -7.47 -28.31 11.26
C ARG A 135 -7.67 -26.89 11.81
N ASN A 136 -8.91 -26.42 11.88
CA ASN A 136 -9.27 -25.05 12.28
C ASN A 136 -8.59 -23.95 11.43
N ILE A 137 -8.45 -24.19 10.13
CA ILE A 137 -7.92 -23.20 9.19
C ILE A 137 -9.05 -22.73 8.28
N PRO A 138 -9.55 -21.50 8.45
CA PRO A 138 -10.56 -20.96 7.54
C PRO A 138 -9.98 -20.71 6.15
N GLU A 139 -10.84 -20.54 5.16
CA GLU A 139 -10.44 -20.18 3.80
C GLU A 139 -9.74 -18.82 3.75
N CYS A 140 -8.65 -18.74 2.99
CA CYS A 140 -7.88 -17.50 2.84
C CYS A 140 -8.71 -16.37 2.20
N VAL A 141 -9.56 -16.73 1.24
CA VAL A 141 -10.38 -15.78 0.47
C VAL A 141 -11.47 -15.10 1.30
N ALA A 142 -11.83 -15.62 2.48
CA ALA A 142 -12.79 -14.96 3.37
C ALA A 142 -12.31 -13.57 3.81
N CYS A 143 -10.99 -13.37 3.93
CA CYS A 143 -10.39 -12.11 4.37
C CYS A 143 -9.55 -11.43 3.29
N HIS A 144 -8.87 -12.19 2.42
CA HIS A 144 -8.01 -11.65 1.37
C HIS A 144 -8.74 -11.34 0.05
N GLY A 145 -10.03 -11.67 -0.03
CA GLY A 145 -10.90 -11.47 -1.18
C GLY A 145 -10.70 -12.53 -2.27
N PRO A 146 -11.75 -12.87 -3.04
CA PRO A 146 -11.65 -13.72 -4.22
C PRO A 146 -11.04 -12.92 -5.39
N ALA A 147 -9.74 -12.65 -5.38
CA ALA A 147 -9.04 -11.90 -6.44
C ALA A 147 -9.72 -10.56 -6.88
N GLU A 148 -10.61 -9.99 -6.07
CA GLU A 148 -11.44 -8.83 -6.43
C GLU A 148 -10.86 -7.53 -5.90
N ARG A 149 -9.67 -7.18 -6.40
CA ARG A 149 -9.24 -5.79 -6.54
C ARG A 149 -8.69 -5.64 -7.94
N ALA A 150 -9.60 -5.48 -8.90
CA ALA A 150 -9.31 -5.09 -10.27
C ALA A 150 -10.59 -4.53 -10.91
N SER A 151 -11.31 -3.64 -10.22
CA SER A 151 -12.33 -2.80 -10.85
C SER A 151 -12.84 -1.78 -9.83
N ALA A 152 -12.50 -0.53 -10.04
CA ALA A 152 -13.25 0.59 -9.50
C ALA A 152 -14.68 0.51 -10.05
N THR A 153 -15.59 -0.11 -9.29
CA THR A 153 -17.03 0.01 -9.51
C THR A 153 -17.73 -0.11 -8.15
N PRO A 154 -18.41 0.94 -7.65
CA PRO A 154 -19.09 0.88 -6.38
C PRO A 154 -20.47 0.25 -6.59
N SER A 155 -20.59 -1.09 -6.58
CA SER A 155 -21.93 -1.69 -6.73
C SER A 155 -22.20 -2.99 -5.99
N HIS A 156 -21.36 -3.43 -5.04
CA HIS A 156 -21.77 -4.53 -4.14
C HIS A 156 -21.69 -4.11 -2.68
N ARG A 157 -22.78 -3.45 -2.26
CA ARG A 157 -23.24 -3.39 -0.88
C ARG A 157 -23.36 -4.83 -0.35
N TRP A 158 -22.55 -5.18 0.64
CA TRP A 158 -22.63 -6.42 1.40
C TRP A 158 -24.06 -6.58 1.95
N PRO A 159 -24.87 -7.52 1.46
CA PRO A 159 -26.19 -7.74 2.02
C PRO A 159 -26.05 -8.65 3.23
N GLY A 160 -26.18 -8.05 4.41
CA GLY A 160 -26.77 -8.72 5.57
C GLY A 160 -26.03 -9.95 6.08
N SER A 161 -25.28 -9.73 7.16
CA SER A 161 -25.32 -10.60 8.32
C SER A 161 -26.75 -11.06 8.63
N ARG A 162 -27.14 -12.24 8.16
CA ARG A 162 -28.25 -13.00 8.73
C ARG A 162 -27.84 -14.46 8.87
N HIS A 163 -27.46 -14.76 10.10
CA HIS A 163 -27.62 -16.04 10.79
C HIS A 163 -28.53 -17.01 10.04
N SER A 164 -27.94 -18.07 9.47
CA SER A 164 -28.65 -19.27 9.07
C SER A 164 -27.96 -20.45 9.73
N THR A 165 -28.66 -20.99 10.73
CA THR A 165 -28.36 -22.18 11.51
C THR A 165 -27.79 -23.30 10.65
N CYS A 166 -26.61 -23.78 11.04
CA CYS A 166 -26.12 -25.12 10.71
C CYS A 166 -27.13 -26.13 11.27
N ARG A 167 -27.98 -26.71 10.43
CA ARG A 167 -28.80 -27.87 10.77
C ARG A 167 -28.06 -29.09 10.23
N LEU A 168 -27.35 -29.75 11.14
CA LEU A 168 -26.83 -31.10 10.96
C LEU A 168 -28.02 -32.03 10.69
N SER A 169 -27.91 -32.80 9.61
CA SER A 169 -28.64 -34.06 9.39
C SER A 169 -27.62 -35.19 9.46
#